data_AF-A0A1C6H0J6-F1
#
_entry.id   AF-A0A1C6H0J6-F1
#
_cell.length_a   1.000
_cell.length_b   1.000
_cell.length_c   1.000
_cell.angle_alpha   90.00
_cell.angle_beta   90.00
_cell.angle_gamma   90.00
#
_symmetry.space_group_name_H-M   'P 1'
#
loop_
_entity.id
_entity.type
_entity.pdbx_description
1 polymer ?
#
loop_
_entity_poly.entity_id
_entity_poly.type
_entity_poly.pdbx_seq_one_letter_code
_entity_poly.pdbx_strand_id
1 'polypeptide(L)'
;MTDRDYTVRGCTALLDAIGGAIHHIGNVHKYARPEDVPEHTMFVITTDGMENASRRYNSEKVKQMIERQKAKYGWEFLFLGANIDAVETASQFGIGADHAVNYRCDSEGTALNYEVVSEAISSVRCSAPLSTDWKKRIDEDYKKRGSRKHK
;
A
#
# COMPACT_ATOMS: atom_id res chain seq x y z
N MET A 1 -20.46 -10.33 -1.19
CA MET A 1 -20.34 -9.87 -2.59
C MET A 1 -20.63 -11.04 -3.50
N THR A 2 -21.53 -10.86 -4.45
CA THR A 2 -21.81 -11.80 -5.53
C THR A 2 -21.17 -11.29 -6.82
N ASP A 3 -21.13 -12.10 -7.88
CA ASP A 3 -20.62 -11.68 -9.20
C ASP A 3 -21.44 -10.54 -9.84
N ARG A 4 -22.63 -10.26 -9.30
CA ARG A 4 -23.47 -9.12 -9.65
C ARG A 4 -23.05 -7.82 -8.95
N ASP A 5 -22.37 -7.93 -7.80
CA ASP A 5 -21.91 -6.81 -7.00
C ASP A 5 -20.47 -6.40 -7.34
N TYR A 6 -19.68 -7.35 -7.85
CA TYR A 6 -18.26 -7.14 -8.15
C TYR A 6 -17.80 -8.03 -9.30
N THR A 7 -17.20 -7.44 -10.33
CA THR A 7 -16.65 -8.17 -11.48
C THR A 7 -15.23 -7.69 -11.76
N VAL A 8 -14.28 -8.62 -11.81
CA VAL A 8 -12.88 -8.33 -12.16
C VAL A 8 -12.77 -8.03 -13.66
N ARG A 9 -12.02 -6.98 -14.02
CA ARG A 9 -11.85 -6.56 -15.43
C ARG A 9 -10.41 -6.66 -15.94
N GLY A 10 -9.52 -7.32 -15.19
CA GLY A 10 -8.11 -7.51 -15.57
C GLY A 10 -7.30 -6.22 -15.71
N CYS A 11 -7.85 -5.08 -15.29
CA CYS A 11 -7.23 -3.77 -15.38
C CYS A 11 -6.90 -3.24 -13.98
N THR A 12 -5.77 -2.53 -13.88
CA THR A 12 -5.33 -1.89 -12.63
C THR A 12 -5.10 -0.42 -12.89
N ALA A 13 -6.01 0.42 -12.41
CA ALA A 13 -5.88 1.88 -12.42
C ALA A 13 -5.26 2.35 -11.10
N LEU A 14 -4.05 1.88 -10.82
CA LEU A 14 -3.29 2.08 -9.59
C LEU A 14 -3.00 3.57 -9.33
N LEU A 15 -2.55 4.31 -10.35
CA LEU A 15 -2.24 5.74 -10.21
C LEU A 15 -3.49 6.56 -9.89
N ASP A 16 -4.61 6.26 -10.56
CA ASP A 16 -5.88 6.92 -10.29
C ASP A 16 -6.41 6.59 -8.89
N ALA A 17 -6.24 5.36 -8.43
CA ALA A 17 -6.60 4.95 -7.08
C ALA A 17 -5.77 5.70 -6.03
N ILE A 18 -4.44 5.71 -6.16
CA ILE A 18 -3.53 6.38 -5.21
C ILE A 18 -3.78 7.90 -5.22
N GLY A 19 -3.76 8.52 -6.41
CA GLY A 19 -3.94 9.96 -6.56
C GLY A 19 -5.31 10.42 -6.07
N GLY A 20 -6.37 9.67 -6.39
CA GLY A 20 -7.72 9.94 -5.93
C GLY A 20 -7.86 9.82 -4.41
N ALA A 21 -7.28 8.78 -3.80
CA ALA A 21 -7.35 8.58 -2.35
C ALA A 21 -6.57 9.66 -1.58
N ILE A 22 -5.36 10.03 -2.03
CA ILE A 22 -4.60 11.15 -1.43
C ILE A 22 -5.38 12.46 -1.53
N HIS A 23 -5.97 12.74 -2.69
CA HIS A 23 -6.79 13.94 -2.86
C HIS A 23 -7.99 13.93 -1.90
N HIS A 24 -8.70 12.81 -1.85
CA HIS A 24 -9.89 12.66 -1.02
C HIS A 24 -9.59 12.87 0.46
N ILE A 25 -8.62 12.13 1.01
CA ILE A 25 -8.24 12.26 2.43
C ILE A 25 -7.66 13.65 2.73
N GLY A 26 -6.85 14.21 1.82
CA GLY A 26 -6.31 15.56 2.00
C GLY A 26 -7.41 16.62 2.04
N ASN A 27 -8.49 16.42 1.28
CA ASN A 27 -9.66 17.27 1.32
C ASN A 27 -10.46 17.11 2.62
N VAL A 28 -10.63 15.87 3.11
CA VAL A 28 -11.25 15.61 4.42
C VAL A 28 -10.48 16.33 5.52
N HIS A 29 -9.16 16.18 5.57
CA HIS A 29 -8.32 16.85 6.58
C HIS A 29 -8.41 18.38 6.52
N LYS A 30 -8.52 18.93 5.31
CA LYS A 30 -8.63 20.39 5.12
C LYS A 30 -9.90 20.98 5.71
N TYR A 31 -11.00 20.24 5.70
CA TYR A 31 -12.31 20.71 6.15
C TYR A 31 -12.75 20.14 7.50
N ALA A 32 -12.02 19.16 8.04
CA ALA A 32 -12.21 18.65 9.39
C ALA A 32 -11.84 19.72 10.43
N ARG A 33 -12.48 19.66 11.59
CA ARG A 33 -12.06 20.46 12.75
C ARG A 33 -10.68 19.97 13.20
N PRO A 34 -9.82 20.83 13.77
CA PRO A 34 -8.47 20.42 14.19
C PRO A 34 -8.44 19.17 15.07
N GLU A 35 -9.43 19.00 15.95
CA GLU A 35 -9.59 17.84 16.84
C GLU A 35 -10.04 16.55 16.12
N ASP A 36 -10.62 16.67 14.92
CA ASP A 36 -11.09 15.52 14.13
C ASP A 36 -10.04 15.06 13.09
N VAL A 37 -8.95 15.83 12.90
CA VAL A 37 -7.86 15.42 12.02
C VAL A 37 -7.07 14.31 12.70
N PRO A 38 -6.90 13.13 12.07
CA PRO A 38 -6.12 12.04 12.64
C PRO A 38 -4.67 12.48 12.92
N GLU A 39 -4.16 12.10 14.08
CA GLU A 39 -2.74 12.29 14.43
C GLU A 39 -1.82 11.51 13.47
N HIS A 40 -2.25 10.31 13.07
CA HIS A 40 -1.53 9.45 12.13
C HIS A 40 -2.42 9.09 10.95
N THR A 41 -1.88 9.21 9.73
CA THR A 41 -2.54 8.80 8.49
C THR A 41 -1.65 7.85 7.73
N MET A 42 -2.13 6.63 7.52
CA MET A 42 -1.39 5.59 6.81
C MET A 42 -2.19 5.07 5.62
N PHE A 43 -1.50 4.94 4.49
CA PHE A 43 -2.00 4.32 3.27
C PHE A 43 -1.37 2.94 3.10
N VAL A 44 -2.20 1.91 2.96
CA VAL A 44 -1.75 0.55 2.63
C VAL A 44 -2.20 0.26 1.19
N ILE A 45 -1.24 0.18 0.28
CA ILE A 45 -1.47 -0.04 -1.14
C ILE A 45 -1.15 -1.49 -1.44
N THR A 46 -2.17 -2.30 -1.71
CA THR A 46 -2.01 -3.71 -2.07
C THR A 46 -2.45 -3.91 -3.51
N THR A 47 -1.61 -4.56 -4.33
CA THR A 47 -1.94 -4.87 -5.73
C THR A 47 -1.29 -6.18 -6.17
N ASP A 48 -1.97 -6.93 -7.02
CA ASP A 48 -1.48 -8.15 -7.68
C ASP A 48 -1.12 -7.94 -9.16
N GLY A 49 -1.29 -6.71 -9.67
CA GLY A 49 -1.08 -6.34 -11.06
C GLY A 49 -0.40 -4.98 -11.23
N MET A 50 0.20 -4.79 -12.40
CA MET A 50 0.84 -3.54 -12.79
C MET A 50 -0.18 -2.51 -13.31
N GLU A 51 0.14 -1.24 -13.16
CA GLU A 51 -0.62 -0.12 -13.73
C GLU A 51 -0.82 -0.29 -15.24
N ASN A 52 -2.07 -0.18 -15.72
CA ASN A 52 -2.41 -0.26 -17.14
C ASN A 52 -3.69 0.48 -17.57
N ALA A 53 -4.38 1.17 -16.66
CA ALA A 53 -5.74 1.68 -16.93
C ALA A 53 -6.03 3.08 -16.38
N SER A 54 -5.10 3.70 -15.65
CA SER A 54 -5.22 5.06 -15.12
C SER A 54 -5.27 6.10 -16.22
N ARG A 55 -6.03 7.17 -16.00
CA ARG A 55 -6.28 8.24 -16.98
C ARG A 55 -6.15 9.65 -16.39
N ARG A 56 -6.21 9.81 -15.08
CA ARG A 56 -6.25 11.12 -14.40
C ARG A 56 -4.91 11.49 -13.79
N TYR A 57 -4.15 10.51 -13.31
CA TYR A 57 -2.86 10.71 -12.68
C TYR A 57 -1.76 9.93 -13.41
N ASN A 58 -0.55 10.49 -13.41
CA ASN A 58 0.67 9.82 -13.87
C ASN A 58 1.60 9.52 -12.68
N SER A 59 2.61 8.67 -12.88
CA SER A 59 3.54 8.23 -11.82
C SER A 59 4.28 9.39 -11.16
N GLU A 60 4.78 10.34 -11.95
CA GLU A 60 5.48 11.53 -11.44
C GLU A 60 4.57 12.36 -10.53
N LYS A 61 3.31 12.57 -10.94
CA LYS A 61 2.34 13.33 -10.16
C LYS A 61 2.01 12.63 -8.85
N VAL A 62 1.80 11.32 -8.89
CA VAL A 62 1.54 10.50 -7.70
C VAL A 62 2.75 10.56 -6.76
N LYS A 63 3.97 10.43 -7.28
CA LYS A 63 5.21 10.56 -6.49
C LYS A 63 5.31 11.90 -5.77
N GLN A 64 5.12 13.01 -6.49
CA GLN A 64 5.12 14.35 -5.90
C GLN A 64 4.03 14.51 -4.82
N MET A 65 2.86 13.89 -5.02
CA MET A 65 1.78 13.91 -4.03
C MET A 65 2.19 13.15 -2.77
N ILE A 66 2.71 11.93 -2.89
CA ILE A 66 3.18 11.12 -1.76
C ILE A 66 4.28 11.85 -0.99
N GLU A 67 5.32 12.31 -1.68
CA GLU A 67 6.46 13.01 -1.07
C GLU A 67 6.00 14.26 -0.29
N ARG A 68 5.07 15.05 -0.87
CA ARG A 68 4.49 16.20 -0.18
C ARG A 68 3.73 15.80 1.08
N GLN A 69 2.90 14.75 1.03
CA GLN A 69 2.11 14.34 2.19
C GLN A 69 3.01 13.78 3.31
N LYS A 70 4.04 12.99 2.95
CA LYS A 70 5.09 12.53 3.88
C LYS A 70 5.79 13.70 4.56
N ALA A 71 6.32 14.64 3.78
CA ALA A 71 7.12 15.74 4.31
C ALA A 71 6.30 16.76 5.12
N LYS A 72 5.07 17.05 4.70
CA LYS A 72 4.26 18.12 5.31
C LYS A 72 3.40 17.64 6.47
N TYR A 73 2.88 16.41 6.38
CA TYR A 73 1.87 15.91 7.31
C TYR A 73 2.25 14.57 7.96
N GLY A 74 3.45 14.07 7.70
CA GLY A 74 3.92 12.81 8.28
C GLY A 74 3.12 11.59 7.84
N TRP A 75 2.46 11.64 6.67
CA TRP A 75 1.68 10.49 6.19
C TRP A 75 2.60 9.31 5.87
N GLU A 76 2.13 8.11 6.19
CA GLU A 76 2.84 6.86 5.93
C GLU A 76 2.24 6.12 4.74
N PHE A 77 3.07 5.45 3.95
CA PHE A 77 2.65 4.72 2.76
C PHE A 77 3.36 3.37 2.73
N LEU A 78 2.59 2.29 2.77
CA LEU A 78 3.06 0.91 2.61
C LEU A 78 2.62 0.39 1.26
N PHE A 79 3.52 -0.32 0.57
CA PHE A 79 3.26 -0.91 -0.73
C PHE A 79 3.48 -2.42 -0.72
N LEU A 80 2.45 -3.18 -1.08
CA LEU A 80 2.42 -4.62 -1.01
C LEU A 80 2.06 -5.15 -2.39
N GLY A 81 3.08 -5.68 -3.08
CA GLY A 81 2.94 -6.22 -4.42
C GLY A 81 2.87 -7.74 -4.40
N ALA A 82 1.91 -8.30 -5.12
CA ALA A 82 1.88 -9.70 -5.50
C ALA A 82 2.29 -9.82 -6.98
N ASN A 83 3.10 -10.84 -7.30
CA ASN A 83 3.48 -11.18 -8.68
C ASN A 83 4.19 -10.07 -9.49
N ILE A 84 4.63 -9.00 -8.84
CA ILE A 84 5.35 -7.86 -9.42
C ILE A 84 6.63 -7.58 -8.61
N ASP A 85 7.54 -6.75 -9.11
CA ASP A 85 8.57 -6.18 -8.25
C ASP A 85 7.98 -5.00 -7.46
N ALA A 86 7.53 -5.29 -6.24
CA ALA A 86 6.93 -4.31 -5.36
C ALA A 86 7.89 -3.17 -5.00
N VAL A 87 9.19 -3.46 -4.88
CA VAL A 87 10.20 -2.47 -4.47
C VAL A 87 10.46 -1.51 -5.63
N GLU A 88 10.68 -2.05 -6.84
CA GLU A 88 10.85 -1.23 -8.03
C GLU A 88 9.61 -0.37 -8.30
N THR A 89 8.42 -0.96 -8.24
CA THR A 89 7.15 -0.24 -8.46
C THR A 89 6.94 0.85 -7.41
N ALA A 90 7.13 0.55 -6.13
CA ALA A 90 7.03 1.50 -5.02
C ALA A 90 8.00 2.68 -5.17
N SER A 91 9.22 2.42 -5.67
CA SER A 91 10.22 3.46 -5.89
C SER A 91 9.78 4.51 -6.91
N GLN A 92 9.00 4.11 -7.93
CA GLN A 92 8.42 5.02 -8.92
C GLN A 92 7.42 6.00 -8.29
N PHE A 93 6.86 5.64 -7.12
CA PHE A 93 5.92 6.45 -6.36
C PHE A 93 6.58 7.19 -5.17
N GLY A 94 7.90 7.09 -5.00
CA GLY A 94 8.61 7.72 -3.87
C GLY A 94 8.44 6.97 -2.54
N ILE A 95 8.05 5.69 -2.60
CA ILE A 95 7.96 4.79 -1.45
C ILE A 95 9.28 4.00 -1.38
N GLY A 96 9.93 4.05 -0.22
CA GLY A 96 11.21 3.40 0.00
C GLY A 96 11.07 1.88 0.11
N ALA A 97 12.18 1.16 -0.11
CA ALA A 97 12.22 -0.29 -0.05
C ALA A 97 11.86 -0.83 1.36
N ASP A 98 12.13 -0.06 2.41
CA ASP A 98 11.73 -0.30 3.80
C ASP A 98 10.21 -0.33 4.01
N HIS A 99 9.46 0.35 3.14
CA HIS A 99 8.00 0.40 3.15
C HIS A 99 7.35 -0.39 2.00
N ALA A 100 8.13 -1.21 1.28
CA ALA A 100 7.66 -2.05 0.19
C ALA A 100 7.98 -3.53 0.41
N VAL A 101 7.03 -4.41 0.09
CA VAL A 101 7.19 -5.86 0.26
C VAL A 101 6.49 -6.65 -0.85
N ASN A 102 7.13 -7.75 -1.24
CA ASN A 102 6.55 -8.74 -2.13
C ASN A 102 5.86 -9.84 -1.30
N TYR A 103 4.61 -10.16 -1.62
CA TYR A 103 3.88 -11.23 -0.93
C TYR A 103 3.37 -12.27 -1.93
N ARG A 104 3.02 -13.46 -1.40
CA ARG A 104 2.42 -14.54 -2.18
C ARG A 104 0.92 -14.34 -2.30
N CYS A 105 0.43 -14.25 -3.53
CA CYS A 105 -1.01 -14.18 -3.84
C CYS A 105 -1.68 -15.56 -3.75
N ASP A 106 -1.57 -16.20 -2.59
CA ASP A 106 -2.33 -17.38 -2.21
C ASP A 106 -3.07 -17.13 -0.89
N SER A 107 -3.91 -18.06 -0.46
CA SER A 107 -4.73 -17.88 0.75
C SER A 107 -3.90 -17.68 2.01
N GLU A 108 -2.79 -18.41 2.15
CA GLU A 108 -1.91 -18.34 3.32
C GLU A 108 -1.07 -17.05 3.30
N GLY A 109 -0.57 -16.64 2.15
CA GLY A 109 0.21 -15.40 1.97
C GLY A 109 -0.65 -14.16 2.15
N THR A 110 -1.90 -14.20 1.67
CA THR A 110 -2.86 -13.12 1.89
C THR A 110 -3.25 -13.02 3.36
N ALA A 111 -3.51 -14.15 4.03
CA ALA A 111 -3.82 -14.15 5.46
C ALA A 111 -2.66 -13.59 6.31
N LEU A 112 -1.43 -14.05 6.05
CA LEU A 112 -0.24 -13.54 6.70
C LEU A 112 -0.04 -12.04 6.45
N ASN A 113 -0.30 -11.58 5.22
CA ASN A 113 -0.20 -10.18 4.86
C ASN A 113 -1.12 -9.31 5.73
N TYR A 114 -2.39 -9.68 5.84
CA TYR A 114 -3.35 -8.95 6.68
C TYR A 114 -3.00 -9.00 8.17
N GLU A 115 -2.47 -10.13 8.66
CA GLU A 115 -2.02 -10.26 10.04
C GLU A 115 -0.89 -9.28 10.37
N VAL A 116 0.17 -9.28 9.55
CA VAL A 116 1.34 -8.42 9.72
C VAL A 116 0.98 -6.94 9.58
N VAL A 117 0.15 -6.59 8.59
CA VAL A 117 -0.33 -5.22 8.42
C VAL A 117 -1.19 -4.77 9.61
N SER A 118 -2.02 -5.66 10.17
CA SER A 118 -2.82 -5.37 11.37
C SER A 118 -1.95 -5.12 12.61
N GLU A 119 -0.87 -5.89 12.77
CA GLU A 119 0.13 -5.67 13.83
C GLU A 119 0.80 -4.30 13.67
N ALA A 120 1.27 -3.99 12.45
CA ALA A 120 1.87 -2.70 12.11
C ALA A 120 0.94 -1.51 12.40
N ILE A 121 -0.31 -1.58 11.94
CA ILE A 121 -1.35 -0.56 12.22
C ILE A 121 -1.55 -0.41 13.73
N SER A 122 -1.56 -1.51 14.47
CA SER A 122 -1.77 -1.47 15.92
C SER A 122 -0.65 -0.76 16.66
N SER A 123 0.60 -0.93 16.22
CA SER A 123 1.74 -0.17 16.76
C SER A 123 1.63 1.33 16.47
N VAL A 124 1.29 1.70 15.24
CA VAL A 124 1.13 3.12 14.83
C VAL A 124 0.01 3.80 15.62
N ARG A 125 -1.09 3.09 15.91
CA ARG A 125 -2.18 3.62 16.77
C ARG A 125 -1.73 3.90 18.21
N CYS A 126 -0.69 3.23 18.69
CA CYS A 126 -0.10 3.47 20.00
C CYS A 126 1.00 4.55 19.96
N SER A 127 1.04 5.36 18.90
CA SER A 127 2.06 6.39 18.65
C SER A 127 3.50 5.83 18.62
N ALA A 128 3.66 4.54 18.35
CA ALA A 128 4.95 3.93 18.12
C ALA A 128 5.28 3.98 16.63
N PRO A 129 6.52 4.32 16.24
CA PRO A 129 6.92 4.28 14.84
C PRO A 129 6.80 2.85 14.29
N LEU A 130 6.52 2.73 13.00
CA LEU A 130 6.54 1.45 12.32
C LEU A 130 7.90 0.77 12.52
N SER A 131 7.89 -0.45 13.07
CA SER A 131 9.13 -1.22 13.27
C SER A 131 9.83 -1.46 11.94
N THR A 132 11.16 -1.37 11.91
CA THR A 132 11.97 -1.71 10.73
C THR A 132 11.77 -3.16 10.27
N ASP A 133 11.33 -4.03 11.17
CA ASP A 133 11.12 -5.46 10.93
C ASP A 133 9.68 -5.81 10.56
N TRP A 134 8.79 -4.84 10.37
CA TRP A 134 7.36 -5.08 10.13
C TRP A 134 7.14 -6.10 8.99
N LYS A 135 7.90 -6.00 7.89
CA LYS A 135 7.74 -6.85 6.71
C LYS A 135 8.50 -8.18 6.76
N LYS A 136 9.29 -8.43 7.80
CA LYS A 136 10.21 -9.57 7.88
C LYS A 136 9.50 -10.91 7.68
N ARG A 137 8.34 -11.09 8.33
CA ARG A 137 7.53 -12.31 8.22
C ARG A 137 7.04 -12.55 6.79
N ILE A 138 6.63 -11.49 6.09
CA ILE A 138 6.18 -11.56 4.70
C ILE A 138 7.36 -11.89 3.78
N ASP A 139 8.52 -11.24 3.97
CA ASP A 139 9.73 -11.51 3.19
C ASP A 139 10.23 -12.96 3.36
N GLU A 140 10.24 -13.47 4.59
CA GLU A 140 10.63 -14.86 4.90
C GLU A 140 9.69 -15.86 4.24
N ASP A 141 8.39 -15.60 4.33
CA ASP A 141 7.35 -16.39 3.70
C ASP A 141 7.48 -16.41 2.17
N TYR A 142 7.63 -15.22 1.57
CA TYR A 142 7.82 -15.06 0.14
C TYR A 142 9.06 -15.80 -0.37
N LYS A 143 10.17 -15.80 0.39
CA LYS A 143 11.39 -16.56 0.06
C LYS A 143 11.21 -18.07 0.25
N LYS A 144 10.57 -18.50 1.34
CA LYS A 144 10.40 -19.92 1.68
C LYS A 144 9.46 -20.63 0.72
N ARG A 145 8.31 -20.03 0.43
CA ARG A 145 7.30 -20.57 -0.50
C ARG A 145 7.59 -20.16 -1.94
N GLY A 146 8.37 -19.09 -2.11
CA GLY A 146 9.33 -18.77 -3.18
C GLY A 146 9.79 -19.90 -4.07
N SER A 147 10.52 -20.79 -3.41
CA SER A 147 11.39 -21.81 -3.98
C SER A 147 10.66 -23.10 -4.36
N ARG A 148 9.39 -23.26 -3.95
CA ARG A 148 8.54 -24.39 -4.36
C ARG A 148 7.97 -24.10 -5.75
N LYS A 149 8.78 -24.29 -6.79
CA LYS A 149 8.27 -24.46 -8.15
C LYS A 149 7.21 -25.56 -8.13
N HIS A 150 6.06 -25.28 -8.75
CA HIS A 150 5.07 -26.31 -9.08
C HIS A 150 5.80 -27.51 -9.70
N LYS A 151 5.54 -28.68 -9.12
CA LYS A 151 5.95 -29.96 -9.68
C LYS A 151 4.83 -30.45 -10.60
#